data_AF-A0A2X0L195-F1
#
_entry.id   AF-A0A2X0L195-F1
#
_cell.length_a   1.000
_cell.length_b   1.000
_cell.length_c   1.000
_cell.angle_alpha   90.00
_cell.angle_beta   90.00
_cell.angle_gamma   90.00
#
_symmetry.space_group_name_H-M   'P 1'
#
loop_
_entity.id
_entity.type
_entity.pdbx_description
1 polymer ?
#
loop_
_entity_poly.entity_id
_entity_poly.type
_entity_poly.pdbx_seq_one_letter_code
_entity_poly.pdbx_strand_id
1 'polypeptide(L)'
;MKDSSLSSTEQAVLDATRRASKQSHKRRHHHRSSTKGAAPPRDRSESLTPPRSRASTSKHALEHDLPDDGDDFDQSSLPPSQAYKRSRSYDQDDEEERRFQDKLRSAEHEDQGVGYYEQLLYERELARNAASFHYGSSVRAAMGQPEAQNGATLIMDEEEYAEYIRAGMWRIQNKEEILRRERLDKAKKAQEEKDRIEREACQKKEKERIRKLEERTIKKDQQMERDQREAYAAKWSKITASSPETNLRFSDIPWPIFPHVPFPPLSWPSTTDITPLQVDRFLLSHIKDKDLRKSTLRSAVLAYHPDRFSRLTAKIKDEDTRARATELGLRISQTINDMLKK
;
A
#
# COMPACT_ATOMS: atom_id res chain seq x y z
N MET A 1 -10.78 13.10 -55.39
CA MET A 1 -11.22 12.82 -54.01
C MET A 1 -10.18 11.87 -53.42
N LYS A 2 -9.35 12.33 -52.48
CA LYS A 2 -8.32 11.54 -51.82
C LYS A 2 -8.75 11.39 -50.37
N ASP A 3 -9.13 10.18 -49.97
CA ASP A 3 -9.49 9.88 -48.60
C ASP A 3 -8.22 9.82 -47.76
N SER A 4 -8.05 10.82 -46.89
CA SER A 4 -6.97 10.86 -45.91
C SER A 4 -7.22 9.80 -44.84
N SER A 5 -6.70 8.60 -45.05
CA SER A 5 -6.61 7.59 -44.01
C SER A 5 -5.70 8.10 -42.89
N LEU A 6 -6.30 8.39 -41.73
CA LEU A 6 -5.56 8.73 -40.52
C LEU A 6 -4.57 7.60 -40.19
N SER A 7 -3.38 7.97 -39.69
CA SER A 7 -2.40 7.00 -39.23
C SER A 7 -3.01 6.11 -38.15
N SER A 8 -2.67 4.82 -38.15
CA SER A 8 -3.13 3.86 -37.12
C SER A 8 -2.88 4.36 -35.69
N THR A 9 -1.83 5.16 -35.49
CA THR A 9 -1.51 5.78 -34.20
C THR A 9 -2.49 6.91 -33.84
N GLU A 10 -2.89 7.74 -34.79
CA GLU A 10 -3.86 8.82 -34.58
C GLU A 10 -5.26 8.25 -34.30
N GLN A 11 -5.60 7.14 -34.94
CA GLN A 11 -6.87 6.44 -34.70
C GLN A 11 -6.91 5.83 -33.29
N ALA A 12 -5.80 5.25 -32.82
CA ALA A 12 -5.68 4.76 -31.45
C ALA A 12 -5.80 5.88 -30.40
N VAL A 13 -5.21 7.06 -30.67
CA VAL A 13 -5.33 8.23 -29.79
C VAL A 13 -6.77 8.77 -29.75
N LEU A 14 -7.45 8.81 -30.90
CA LEU A 14 -8.87 9.19 -30.97
C LEU A 14 -9.78 8.21 -30.21
N ASP A 15 -9.51 6.91 -30.29
CA ASP A 15 -10.27 5.92 -29.53
C ASP A 15 -9.97 5.97 -28.03
N ALA A 16 -8.72 6.23 -27.63
CA ALA A 16 -8.35 6.41 -26.24
C ALA A 16 -9.03 7.63 -25.62
N THR A 17 -9.03 8.77 -26.32
CA THR A 17 -9.71 10.00 -25.87
C THR A 17 -11.24 9.82 -25.80
N ARG A 18 -11.84 9.08 -26.76
CA ARG A 18 -13.26 8.73 -26.74
C ARG A 18 -13.62 7.77 -25.61
N ARG A 19 -12.75 6.83 -25.22
CA ARG A 19 -12.95 5.95 -24.06
C ARG A 19 -12.84 6.73 -22.75
N ALA A 20 -11.86 7.63 -22.63
CA ALA A 20 -11.68 8.46 -21.44
C ALA A 20 -12.88 9.42 -21.20
N SER A 21 -13.44 10.02 -22.26
CA SER A 21 -14.61 10.89 -22.14
C SER A 21 -15.88 10.12 -21.74
N LYS A 22 -16.06 8.88 -22.23
CA LYS A 22 -17.16 8.00 -21.81
C LYS A 22 -17.05 7.57 -20.34
N GLN A 23 -15.84 7.26 -19.86
CA GLN A 23 -15.61 6.90 -18.46
C GLN A 23 -15.86 8.08 -17.51
N SER A 24 -15.45 9.29 -17.87
CA SER A 24 -15.70 10.48 -17.03
C SER A 24 -17.20 10.82 -16.92
N HIS A 25 -17.97 10.63 -17.99
CA HIS A 25 -19.42 10.81 -17.96
C HIS A 25 -20.14 9.77 -17.09
N LYS A 26 -19.72 8.49 -17.10
CA LYS A 26 -20.28 7.47 -16.19
C LYS A 26 -20.04 7.81 -14.72
N ARG A 27 -18.85 8.29 -14.35
CA ARG A 27 -18.55 8.69 -12.96
C ARG A 27 -19.41 9.87 -12.50
N ARG A 28 -19.70 10.83 -13.38
CA ARG A 28 -20.62 11.95 -13.08
C ARG A 28 -22.07 11.51 -12.85
N HIS A 29 -22.54 10.48 -13.55
CA HIS A 29 -23.91 9.98 -13.34
C HIS A 29 -24.08 9.23 -12.02
N HIS A 30 -23.07 8.48 -11.56
CA HIS A 30 -23.14 7.78 -10.26
C HIS A 30 -23.16 8.72 -9.04
N HIS A 31 -22.58 9.93 -9.14
CA HIS A 31 -22.67 10.90 -8.06
C HIS A 31 -24.00 11.66 -8.01
N ARG A 32 -24.77 11.71 -9.10
CA ARG A 32 -26.03 12.48 -9.17
C ARG A 32 -27.28 11.66 -8.81
N SER A 33 -27.20 10.33 -8.82
CA SER A 33 -28.31 9.46 -8.38
C SER A 33 -28.31 9.16 -6.89
N SER A 34 -27.32 9.63 -6.12
CA SER A 34 -27.23 9.40 -4.66
C SER A 34 -27.92 10.48 -3.81
N THR A 35 -28.45 11.56 -4.39
CA THR A 35 -28.89 12.75 -3.61
C THR A 35 -30.36 13.13 -3.74
N LYS A 36 -31.21 12.29 -4.34
CA LYS A 36 -32.67 12.52 -4.35
C LYS A 36 -33.40 11.34 -3.72
N GLY A 37 -33.65 11.43 -2.41
CA GLY A 37 -34.59 10.54 -1.72
C GLY A 37 -34.24 10.11 -0.30
N ALA A 38 -33.12 10.54 0.29
CA ALA A 38 -32.84 10.26 1.69
C ALA A 38 -33.53 11.30 2.59
N ALA A 39 -34.59 10.86 3.28
CA ALA A 39 -35.26 11.58 4.34
C ALA A 39 -34.26 12.13 5.38
N PRO A 40 -34.59 13.23 6.08
CA PRO A 40 -33.70 13.82 7.09
C PRO A 40 -33.34 12.79 8.17
N PRO A 41 -32.09 12.79 8.65
CA PRO A 41 -31.64 11.85 9.66
C PRO A 41 -32.44 12.09 10.94
N ARG A 42 -33.29 11.14 11.31
CA ARG A 42 -33.84 11.09 12.67
C ARG A 42 -32.69 10.81 13.63
N ASP A 43 -32.59 11.69 14.61
CA ASP A 43 -31.72 11.57 15.77
C ASP A 43 -31.97 10.20 16.44
N ARG A 44 -31.03 9.28 16.24
CA ARG A 44 -31.00 7.97 16.91
C ARG A 44 -29.85 8.03 17.91
N SER A 45 -30.16 8.55 19.08
CA SER A 45 -29.40 8.27 20.29
C SER A 45 -29.35 6.75 20.51
N GLU A 46 -28.14 6.28 20.82
CA GLU A 46 -27.89 5.06 21.60
C GLU A 46 -28.31 3.71 20.99
N SER A 47 -27.45 3.17 20.12
CA SER A 47 -27.32 1.70 20.03
C SER A 47 -25.86 1.29 19.87
N LEU A 48 -25.25 0.87 20.98
CA LEU A 48 -23.87 0.34 21.11
C LEU A 48 -23.73 -1.09 20.59
N THR A 49 -24.24 -1.40 19.39
CA THR A 49 -24.02 -2.71 18.77
C THR A 49 -23.62 -2.56 17.30
N PRO A 50 -22.43 -3.03 16.90
CA PRO A 50 -22.02 -3.05 15.50
C PRO A 50 -22.94 -3.95 14.68
N PRO A 51 -23.24 -3.60 13.41
CA PRO A 51 -24.02 -4.46 12.54
C PRO A 51 -23.25 -5.76 12.27
N ARG A 52 -23.81 -6.86 12.78
CA ARG A 52 -23.30 -8.22 12.63
C ARG A 52 -23.55 -8.67 11.18
N SER A 53 -22.51 -8.63 10.34
CA SER A 53 -22.54 -9.23 9.02
C SER A 53 -22.81 -10.73 9.15
N ARG A 54 -23.90 -11.19 8.53
CA ARG A 54 -24.22 -12.62 8.46
C ARG A 54 -23.20 -13.30 7.55
N ALA A 55 -22.40 -14.19 8.13
CA ALA A 55 -21.60 -15.14 7.38
C ALA A 55 -22.54 -16.07 6.59
N SER A 56 -22.44 -16.06 5.25
CA SER A 56 -23.12 -17.05 4.41
C SER A 56 -22.38 -18.37 4.55
N THR A 57 -23.01 -19.33 5.21
CA THR A 57 -22.55 -20.70 5.33
C THR A 57 -23.11 -21.55 4.20
N SER A 58 -22.40 -22.64 3.92
CA SER A 58 -22.83 -23.80 3.11
C SER A 58 -22.73 -23.54 1.60
N LYS A 59 -22.29 -24.45 0.73
CA LYS A 59 -22.03 -25.90 0.65
C LYS A 59 -21.45 -26.05 -0.79
N HIS A 60 -20.68 -27.01 -1.25
CA HIS A 60 -20.55 -28.42 -0.97
C HIS A 60 -19.26 -28.83 -1.70
N ALA A 61 -18.39 -29.57 -1.02
CA ALA A 61 -17.41 -30.40 -1.71
C ALA A 61 -18.17 -31.54 -2.40
N LEU A 62 -17.94 -31.73 -3.68
CA LEU A 62 -18.16 -32.98 -4.37
C LEU A 62 -17.05 -33.09 -5.41
N GLU A 63 -16.04 -33.88 -5.07
CA GLU A 63 -15.15 -34.48 -6.05
C GLU A 63 -16.02 -35.27 -7.03
N HIS A 64 -15.88 -34.96 -8.31
CA HIS A 64 -16.40 -35.81 -9.38
C HIS A 64 -15.34 -35.85 -10.46
N ASP A 65 -14.53 -36.91 -10.42
CA ASP A 65 -13.79 -37.38 -11.59
C ASP A 65 -14.80 -37.66 -12.70
N LEU A 66 -14.66 -36.95 -13.83
CA LEU A 66 -15.24 -37.33 -15.11
C LEU A 66 -14.28 -36.98 -16.26
N PRO A 67 -14.28 -37.82 -17.31
CA PRO A 67 -13.25 -37.84 -18.34
C PRO A 67 -13.36 -36.65 -19.30
N ASP A 68 -12.19 -36.33 -19.84
CA ASP A 68 -11.92 -35.45 -20.97
C ASP A 68 -12.62 -35.99 -22.24
N ASP A 69 -13.87 -35.59 -22.47
CA ASP A 69 -14.56 -35.74 -23.74
C ASP A 69 -14.99 -34.36 -24.24
N GLY A 70 -14.40 -33.96 -25.37
CA GLY A 70 -14.54 -32.66 -26.00
C GLY A 70 -15.89 -32.46 -26.68
N ASP A 71 -16.88 -32.01 -25.90
CA ASP A 71 -18.14 -31.49 -26.43
C ASP A 71 -18.21 -29.96 -26.27
N ASP A 72 -18.46 -29.30 -27.41
CA ASP A 72 -18.77 -27.88 -27.55
C ASP A 72 -19.97 -27.49 -26.65
N PHE A 73 -19.66 -27.03 -25.43
CA PHE A 73 -20.66 -26.54 -24.50
C PHE A 73 -21.21 -25.18 -24.97
N ASP A 74 -22.37 -25.20 -25.62
CA ASP A 74 -23.11 -24.03 -26.06
C ASP A 74 -23.53 -23.15 -24.86
N GLN A 75 -22.80 -22.04 -24.69
CA GLN A 75 -22.92 -21.09 -23.59
C GLN A 75 -24.24 -20.30 -23.58
N SER A 76 -25.11 -20.48 -24.57
CA SER A 76 -26.38 -19.76 -24.71
C SER A 76 -27.49 -20.21 -23.73
N SER A 77 -27.29 -21.32 -23.01
CA SER A 77 -28.32 -21.93 -22.16
C SER A 77 -28.23 -21.58 -20.66
N LEU A 78 -27.21 -20.81 -20.23
CA LEU A 78 -27.05 -20.45 -18.81
C LEU A 78 -27.93 -19.25 -18.41
N PRO A 79 -28.62 -19.31 -17.25
CA PRO A 79 -29.51 -18.25 -16.79
C PRO A 79 -28.76 -16.93 -16.55
N PRO A 80 -29.32 -15.75 -16.90
CA PRO A 80 -28.63 -14.45 -16.88
C PRO A 80 -28.01 -14.04 -15.54
N SER A 81 -28.42 -14.65 -14.44
CA SER A 81 -27.97 -14.31 -13.09
C SER A 81 -26.57 -14.85 -12.74
N GLN A 82 -26.01 -15.80 -13.53
CA GLN A 82 -24.68 -16.36 -13.29
C GLN A 82 -23.60 -15.86 -14.27
N ALA A 83 -23.97 -15.25 -15.40
CA ALA A 83 -23.03 -14.76 -16.41
C ALA A 83 -22.11 -13.61 -15.92
N TYR A 84 -22.53 -12.85 -14.91
CA TYR A 84 -21.78 -11.67 -14.44
C TYR A 84 -20.66 -11.96 -13.42
N LYS A 85 -20.48 -13.21 -12.98
CA LYS A 85 -19.44 -13.53 -11.99
C LYS A 85 -18.08 -13.88 -12.59
N ARG A 86 -18.02 -14.20 -13.89
CA ARG A 86 -16.77 -14.60 -14.57
C ARG A 86 -16.00 -13.46 -15.24
N SER A 87 -16.61 -12.28 -15.41
CA SER A 87 -15.95 -11.12 -16.04
C SER A 87 -15.22 -10.20 -15.06
N ARG A 88 -15.23 -10.50 -13.74
CA ARG A 88 -14.58 -9.64 -12.73
C ARG A 88 -13.14 -10.03 -12.42
N SER A 89 -12.73 -11.27 -12.70
CA SER A 89 -11.33 -11.70 -12.47
C SER A 89 -10.39 -11.11 -13.51
N TYR A 90 -10.77 -11.10 -14.79
CA TYR A 90 -9.91 -10.57 -15.86
C TYR A 90 -9.60 -9.07 -15.72
N ASP A 91 -10.57 -8.25 -15.29
CA ASP A 91 -10.32 -6.82 -15.07
C ASP A 91 -9.39 -6.56 -13.87
N GLN A 92 -9.39 -7.46 -12.88
CA GLN A 92 -8.55 -7.31 -11.69
C GLN A 92 -7.11 -7.76 -11.97
N ASP A 93 -6.94 -8.83 -12.74
CA ASP A 93 -5.64 -9.32 -13.20
C ASP A 93 -4.96 -8.29 -14.13
N ASP A 94 -5.72 -7.65 -15.03
CA ASP A 94 -5.24 -6.58 -15.91
C ASP A 94 -4.77 -5.32 -15.15
N GLU A 95 -5.44 -4.98 -14.04
CA GLU A 95 -5.03 -3.85 -13.19
C GLU A 95 -3.76 -4.18 -12.39
N GLU A 96 -3.63 -5.41 -11.91
CA GLU A 96 -2.44 -5.89 -11.20
C GLU A 96 -1.24 -6.01 -12.15
N GLU A 97 -1.43 -6.49 -13.37
CA GLU A 97 -0.39 -6.55 -14.40
C GLU A 97 0.10 -5.15 -14.80
N ARG A 98 -0.79 -4.16 -14.93
CA ARG A 98 -0.39 -2.76 -15.17
C ARG A 98 0.42 -2.19 -14.01
N ARG A 99 0.00 -2.44 -12.77
CA ARG A 99 0.75 -2.00 -11.58
C ARG A 99 2.13 -2.66 -11.52
N PHE A 100 2.22 -3.92 -11.89
CA PHE A 100 3.48 -4.65 -11.97
C PHE A 100 4.39 -4.08 -13.06
N GLN A 101 3.88 -3.82 -14.27
CA GLN A 101 4.65 -3.21 -15.36
C GLN A 101 5.09 -1.77 -15.06
N ASP A 102 4.25 -0.97 -14.41
CA ASP A 102 4.64 0.38 -13.97
C ASP A 102 5.71 0.32 -12.88
N LYS A 103 5.63 -0.67 -11.97
CA LYS A 103 6.65 -0.89 -10.94
C LYS A 103 7.97 -1.36 -11.55
N LEU A 104 7.95 -2.20 -12.59
CA LEU A 104 9.12 -2.59 -13.37
C LEU A 104 9.77 -1.40 -14.06
N ARG A 105 8.99 -0.56 -14.75
CA ARG A 105 9.51 0.67 -15.38
C ARG A 105 10.07 1.68 -14.38
N SER A 106 9.45 1.79 -13.20
CA SER A 106 9.97 2.65 -12.12
C SER A 106 11.29 2.09 -11.56
N ALA A 107 11.38 0.78 -11.35
CA ALA A 107 12.59 0.13 -10.86
C ALA A 107 13.74 0.21 -11.87
N GLU A 108 13.46 0.03 -13.15
CA GLU A 108 14.43 0.19 -14.24
C GLU A 108 15.00 1.62 -14.28
N HIS A 109 14.16 2.63 -14.02
CA HIS A 109 14.61 4.02 -13.89
C HIS A 109 15.43 4.30 -12.62
N GLU A 110 15.14 3.61 -11.51
CA GLU A 110 15.91 3.75 -10.27
C GLU A 110 17.28 3.06 -10.34
N ASP A 111 17.36 1.90 -11.01
CA ASP A 111 18.59 1.11 -11.13
C ASP A 111 19.58 1.68 -12.17
N GLN A 112 19.07 2.45 -13.15
CA GLN A 112 19.92 3.22 -14.07
C GLN A 112 20.77 4.29 -13.36
N GLY A 113 20.49 4.58 -12.08
CA GLY A 113 21.32 5.43 -11.24
C GLY A 113 21.37 6.89 -11.70
N VAL A 114 21.85 7.76 -10.81
CA VAL A 114 22.02 9.20 -11.12
C VAL A 114 22.96 9.41 -12.32
N GLY A 115 23.88 8.47 -12.56
CA GLY A 115 24.83 8.50 -13.67
C GLY A 115 24.20 8.43 -15.06
N TYR A 116 23.11 7.70 -15.26
CA TYR A 116 22.45 7.63 -16.58
C TYR A 116 21.79 8.96 -16.97
N TYR A 117 21.17 9.65 -16.01
CA TYR A 117 20.61 10.97 -16.24
C TYR A 117 21.71 12.03 -16.43
N GLU A 118 22.82 11.94 -15.69
CA GLU A 118 23.99 12.78 -15.96
C GLU A 118 24.55 12.52 -17.36
N GLN A 119 24.64 11.26 -17.80
CA GLN A 119 25.16 10.91 -19.12
C GLN A 119 24.22 11.36 -20.25
N LEU A 120 22.90 11.23 -20.10
CA LEU A 120 21.92 11.78 -21.05
C LEU A 120 21.90 13.31 -21.07
N LEU A 121 22.08 13.96 -19.92
CA LEU A 121 22.23 15.41 -19.86
C LEU A 121 23.54 15.84 -20.51
N TYR A 122 24.62 15.09 -20.30
CA TYR A 122 25.92 15.35 -20.91
C TYR A 122 25.88 15.12 -22.42
N GLU A 123 25.22 14.06 -22.91
CA GLU A 123 25.01 13.82 -24.34
C GLU A 123 24.10 14.87 -24.97
N ARG A 124 23.06 15.31 -24.26
CA ARG A 124 22.18 16.39 -24.72
C ARG A 124 22.90 17.73 -24.73
N GLU A 125 23.75 18.01 -23.75
CA GLU A 125 24.61 19.19 -23.74
C GLU A 125 25.73 19.07 -24.77
N LEU A 126 26.30 17.90 -25.01
CA LEU A 126 27.28 17.67 -26.07
C LEU A 126 26.63 17.85 -27.44
N ALA A 127 25.42 17.32 -27.65
CA ALA A 127 24.67 17.51 -28.89
C ALA A 127 24.27 18.98 -29.07
N ARG A 128 23.88 19.66 -27.99
CA ARG A 128 23.53 21.09 -28.01
C ARG A 128 24.76 21.97 -28.18
N ASN A 129 25.92 21.60 -27.64
CA ASN A 129 27.18 22.31 -27.78
C ASN A 129 27.84 22.01 -29.14
N ALA A 130 27.80 20.77 -29.63
CA ALA A 130 28.25 20.40 -30.97
C ALA A 130 27.37 21.05 -32.05
N ALA A 131 26.04 21.07 -31.86
CA ALA A 131 25.15 21.88 -32.67
C ALA A 131 25.38 23.38 -32.47
N SER A 132 25.81 23.85 -31.30
CA SER A 132 26.12 25.27 -31.10
C SER A 132 27.48 25.66 -31.69
N PHE A 133 28.42 24.74 -31.89
CA PHE A 133 29.72 25.04 -32.51
C PHE A 133 29.66 25.08 -34.04
N HIS A 134 28.73 24.37 -34.67
CA HIS A 134 28.51 24.44 -36.13
C HIS A 134 27.23 25.18 -36.56
N TYR A 135 26.24 25.35 -35.67
CA TYR A 135 24.94 26.00 -35.96
C TYR A 135 24.65 27.21 -35.04
N GLY A 136 25.52 27.51 -34.06
CA GLY A 136 25.32 28.62 -33.12
C GLY A 136 25.52 30.01 -33.72
N SER A 137 26.18 30.11 -34.88
CA SER A 137 26.35 31.39 -35.59
C SER A 137 25.03 31.87 -36.22
N SER A 138 24.26 30.95 -36.85
CA SER A 138 23.01 31.29 -37.54
C SER A 138 21.81 31.45 -36.60
N VAL A 139 21.75 30.70 -35.49
CA VAL A 139 20.65 30.80 -34.51
C VAL A 139 20.76 32.06 -33.63
N ARG A 140 21.97 32.52 -33.28
CA ARG A 140 22.17 33.81 -32.59
C ARG A 140 21.77 35.01 -33.46
N ALA A 141 22.08 34.95 -34.75
CA ALA A 141 21.63 35.95 -35.73
C ALA A 141 20.09 35.96 -35.90
N ALA A 142 19.44 34.80 -35.79
CA ALA A 142 17.98 34.66 -35.87
C ALA A 142 17.22 35.09 -34.59
N MET A 143 17.87 35.14 -33.43
CA MET A 143 17.30 35.60 -32.15
C MET A 143 17.31 37.13 -31.98
N GLY A 144 17.76 37.89 -32.98
CA GLY A 144 17.66 39.36 -32.99
C GLY A 144 18.61 40.07 -32.02
N GLN A 145 19.72 39.45 -31.62
CA GLN A 145 20.81 40.21 -31.01
C GLN A 145 21.47 41.10 -32.08
N PRO A 146 21.43 42.43 -31.92
CA PRO A 146 21.84 43.36 -32.97
C PRO A 146 23.34 43.36 -33.26
N GLU A 147 24.18 42.82 -32.35
CA GLU A 147 25.64 42.80 -32.51
C GLU A 147 26.18 41.62 -33.34
N ALA A 148 25.39 40.55 -33.57
CA ALA A 148 25.85 39.39 -34.34
C ALA A 148 25.42 39.41 -35.84
N GLN A 149 24.66 40.41 -36.27
CA GLN A 149 24.03 40.42 -37.59
C GLN A 149 24.90 40.96 -38.73
N ASN A 150 26.02 41.62 -38.43
CA ASN A 150 26.79 42.32 -39.47
C ASN A 150 27.79 41.43 -40.25
N GLY A 151 27.93 40.14 -39.91
CA GLY A 151 28.90 39.25 -40.57
C GLY A 151 28.40 37.87 -40.99
N ALA A 152 27.27 37.40 -40.46
CA ALA A 152 26.79 36.04 -40.71
C ALA A 152 26.12 35.84 -42.08
N THR A 153 25.60 36.91 -42.69
CA THR A 153 24.92 36.84 -44.00
C THR A 153 25.85 36.70 -45.20
N LEU A 154 27.16 36.95 -45.03
CA LEU A 154 28.16 36.90 -46.11
C LEU A 154 28.78 35.51 -46.34
N ILE A 155 28.49 34.54 -45.45
CA ILE A 155 29.05 33.18 -45.51
C ILE A 155 27.95 32.13 -45.76
N MET A 156 26.69 32.54 -45.91
CA MET A 156 25.57 31.65 -46.22
C MET A 156 25.47 31.46 -47.72
N ASP A 157 25.27 30.22 -48.17
CA ASP A 157 25.01 29.92 -49.57
C ASP A 157 23.71 30.60 -50.02
N GLU A 158 23.59 30.89 -51.32
CA GLU A 158 22.47 31.67 -51.88
C GLU A 158 21.09 31.02 -51.60
N GLU A 159 21.05 29.68 -51.52
CA GLU A 159 19.85 28.92 -51.14
C GLU A 159 19.49 29.10 -49.66
N GLU A 160 20.49 29.10 -48.77
CA GLU A 160 20.31 29.31 -47.34
C GLU A 160 19.89 30.75 -47.04
N TYR A 161 20.42 31.72 -47.80
CA TYR A 161 19.99 33.12 -47.74
C TYR A 161 18.53 33.28 -48.21
N ALA A 162 18.14 32.61 -49.29
CA ALA A 162 16.76 32.63 -49.78
C ALA A 162 15.76 32.01 -48.77
N GLU A 163 16.15 30.94 -48.08
CA GLU A 163 15.36 30.38 -46.97
C GLU A 163 15.29 31.31 -45.76
N TYR A 164 16.40 31.95 -45.40
CA TYR A 164 16.44 32.94 -44.31
C TYR A 164 15.49 34.11 -44.58
N ILE A 165 15.49 34.66 -45.81
CA ILE A 165 14.58 35.74 -46.20
C ILE A 165 13.12 35.25 -46.21
N ARG A 166 12.84 34.05 -46.73
CA ARG A 166 11.48 33.46 -46.68
C ARG A 166 11.00 33.25 -45.24
N ALA A 167 11.86 32.72 -44.37
CA ALA A 167 11.55 32.52 -42.96
C ALA A 167 11.36 33.87 -42.22
N GLY A 168 12.16 34.88 -42.53
CA GLY A 168 12.04 36.23 -42.00
C GLY A 168 10.72 36.90 -42.41
N MET A 169 10.40 36.86 -43.70
CA MET A 169 9.14 37.39 -44.23
C MET A 169 7.92 36.65 -43.65
N TRP A 170 8.00 35.32 -43.50
CA TRP A 170 6.94 34.54 -42.87
C TRP A 170 6.72 34.91 -41.40
N ARG A 171 7.79 35.11 -40.61
CA ARG A 171 7.69 35.55 -39.21
C ARG A 171 7.08 36.94 -39.07
N ILE A 172 7.39 37.85 -39.99
CA ILE A 172 6.82 39.20 -40.00
C ILE A 172 5.32 39.14 -40.34
N GLN A 173 4.93 38.37 -41.36
CA GLN A 173 3.52 38.22 -41.77
C GLN A 173 2.69 37.43 -40.76
N ASN A 174 3.27 36.43 -40.08
CA ASN A 174 2.58 35.56 -39.13
C ASN A 174 2.87 35.92 -37.67
N LYS A 175 3.34 37.14 -37.41
CA LYS A 175 3.70 37.60 -36.05
C LYS A 175 2.55 37.42 -35.06
N GLU A 176 1.32 37.71 -35.49
CA GLU A 176 0.13 37.57 -34.65
C GLU A 176 -0.19 36.10 -34.34
N GLU A 177 -0.07 35.20 -35.33
CA GLU A 177 -0.33 33.77 -35.13
C GLU A 177 0.74 33.13 -34.22
N ILE A 178 2.01 33.55 -34.35
CA ILE A 178 3.09 33.14 -33.46
C ILE A 178 2.80 33.58 -32.02
N LEU A 179 2.41 34.83 -31.81
CA LEU A 179 2.06 35.35 -30.47
C LEU A 179 0.82 34.66 -29.89
N ARG A 180 -0.18 34.33 -30.73
CA ARG A 180 -1.37 33.58 -30.30
C ARG A 180 -0.99 32.17 -29.84
N ARG A 181 -0.14 31.49 -30.60
CA ARG A 181 0.37 30.15 -30.25
C ARG A 181 1.20 30.18 -28.98
N GLU A 182 2.09 31.17 -28.82
CA GLU A 182 2.89 31.34 -27.61
C GLU A 182 2.02 31.57 -26.36
N ARG A 183 0.95 32.38 -26.48
CA ARG A 183 -0.01 32.59 -25.38
C ARG A 183 -0.73 31.30 -25.00
N LEU A 184 -1.17 30.51 -25.98
CA LEU A 184 -1.82 29.21 -25.74
C LEU A 184 -0.87 28.22 -25.07
N ASP A 185 0.37 28.14 -25.54
CA ASP A 185 1.39 27.26 -24.95
C ASP A 185 1.76 27.71 -23.53
N LYS A 186 1.88 29.01 -23.28
CA LYS A 186 2.13 29.56 -21.95
C LYS A 186 0.95 29.30 -21.00
N ALA A 187 -0.29 29.44 -21.48
CA ALA A 187 -1.48 29.11 -20.69
C ALA A 187 -1.57 27.61 -20.38
N LYS A 188 -1.27 26.74 -21.36
CA LYS A 188 -1.23 25.29 -21.19
C LYS A 188 -0.18 24.88 -20.16
N LYS A 189 1.05 25.42 -20.27
CA LYS A 189 2.13 25.18 -19.29
C LYS A 189 1.74 25.65 -17.88
N ALA A 190 1.12 26.82 -17.77
CA ALA A 190 0.65 27.33 -16.47
C ALA A 190 -0.45 26.46 -15.86
N GLN A 191 -1.34 25.89 -16.69
CA GLN A 191 -2.37 24.97 -16.23
C GLN A 191 -1.77 23.63 -15.79
N GLU A 192 -0.85 23.06 -16.58
CA GLU A 192 -0.17 21.81 -16.26
C GLU A 192 0.64 21.91 -14.96
N GLU A 193 1.29 23.07 -14.74
CA GLU A 193 2.01 23.36 -13.50
C GLU A 193 1.07 23.40 -12.29
N LYS A 194 -0.09 24.06 -12.41
CA LYS A 194 -1.11 24.09 -11.37
C LYS A 194 -1.64 22.68 -11.06
N ASP A 195 -1.94 21.91 -12.09
CA ASP A 195 -2.42 20.53 -11.95
C ASP A 195 -1.35 19.63 -11.32
N ARG A 196 -0.06 19.88 -11.60
CA ARG A 196 1.06 19.15 -10.97
C ARG A 196 1.15 19.47 -9.48
N ILE A 197 1.12 20.76 -9.12
CA ILE A 197 1.13 21.21 -7.72
C ILE A 197 -0.07 20.64 -6.96
N GLU A 198 -1.26 20.66 -7.56
CA GLU A 198 -2.46 20.10 -6.93
C GLU A 198 -2.35 18.59 -6.73
N ARG A 199 -1.83 17.84 -7.72
CA ARG A 199 -1.58 16.40 -7.60
C ARG A 199 -0.59 16.08 -6.49
N GLU A 200 0.52 16.80 -6.42
CA GLU A 200 1.52 16.63 -5.35
C GLU A 200 0.95 16.97 -3.97
N ALA A 201 0.16 18.05 -3.86
CA ALA A 201 -0.51 18.42 -2.62
C ALA A 201 -1.52 17.35 -2.18
N CYS A 202 -2.27 16.76 -3.13
CA CYS A 202 -3.18 15.65 -2.85
C CYS A 202 -2.44 14.40 -2.37
N GLN A 203 -1.33 14.03 -3.03
CA GLN A 203 -0.51 12.89 -2.63
C GLN A 203 0.13 13.08 -1.25
N LYS A 204 0.63 14.29 -0.93
CA LYS A 204 1.17 14.61 0.39
C LYS A 204 0.14 14.45 1.49
N LYS A 205 -1.10 14.93 1.28
CA LYS A 205 -2.21 14.78 2.23
C LYS A 205 -2.59 13.32 2.45
N GLU A 206 -2.60 12.49 1.41
CA GLU A 206 -2.92 11.06 1.55
C GLU A 206 -1.82 10.30 2.30
N LYS A 207 -0.54 10.56 1.97
CA LYS A 207 0.61 9.99 2.71
C LYS A 207 0.57 10.36 4.19
N GLU A 208 0.25 11.61 4.51
CA GLU A 208 0.11 12.06 5.90
C GLU A 208 -1.05 11.35 6.62
N ARG A 209 -2.18 11.14 5.92
CA ARG A 209 -3.32 10.39 6.47
C ARG A 209 -2.95 8.94 6.77
N ILE A 210 -2.24 8.26 5.88
CA ILE A 210 -1.77 6.88 6.08
C ILE A 210 -0.82 6.82 7.28
N ARG A 211 0.19 7.69 7.32
CA ARG A 211 1.14 7.78 8.43
C ARG A 211 0.44 7.98 9.78
N LYS A 212 -0.59 8.83 9.84
CA LYS A 212 -1.37 9.07 11.06
C LYS A 212 -2.21 7.87 11.49
N LEU A 213 -2.68 7.05 10.54
CA LEU A 213 -3.39 5.81 10.85
C LEU A 213 -2.43 4.75 11.40
N GLU A 214 -1.26 4.59 10.79
CA GLU A 214 -0.21 3.68 11.26
C GLU A 214 0.30 4.05 12.65
N GLU A 215 0.52 5.35 12.92
CA GLU A 215 0.91 5.79 14.25
C GLU A 215 -0.16 5.50 15.30
N ARG A 216 -1.45 5.63 14.94
CA ARG A 216 -2.57 5.28 15.81
C ARG A 216 -2.65 3.78 16.08
N THR A 217 -2.38 2.92 15.09
CA THR A 217 -2.38 1.48 15.29
C THR A 217 -1.22 1.06 16.18
N ILE A 218 -0.01 1.58 15.93
CA ILE A 218 1.17 1.30 16.76
C ILE A 218 0.94 1.73 18.21
N LYS A 219 0.39 2.93 18.44
CA LYS A 219 0.07 3.41 19.80
C LYS A 219 -0.97 2.54 20.50
N LYS A 220 -2.01 2.11 19.78
CA LYS A 220 -3.02 1.19 20.33
C LYS A 220 -2.41 -0.16 20.69
N ASP A 221 -1.55 -0.71 19.84
CA ASP A 221 -0.89 -1.99 20.09
C ASP A 221 0.04 -1.91 21.30
N GLN A 222 0.80 -0.83 21.43
CA GLN A 222 1.65 -0.56 22.60
C GLN A 222 0.82 -0.41 23.88
N GLN A 223 -0.32 0.29 23.82
CA GLN A 223 -1.20 0.43 24.98
C GLN A 223 -1.80 -0.92 25.37
N MET A 224 -2.31 -1.69 24.41
CA MET A 224 -2.83 -3.04 24.68
C MET A 224 -1.76 -3.96 25.28
N GLU A 225 -0.52 -3.88 24.80
CA GLU A 225 0.60 -4.64 25.36
C GLU A 225 0.91 -4.21 26.80
N ARG A 226 0.90 -2.90 27.08
CA ARG A 226 1.08 -2.38 28.45
C ARG A 226 -0.04 -2.85 29.37
N ASP A 227 -1.29 -2.69 28.97
CA ASP A 227 -2.47 -3.10 29.75
C ASP A 227 -2.43 -4.61 30.06
N GLN A 228 -1.99 -5.43 29.09
CA GLN A 228 -1.83 -6.88 29.28
C GLN A 228 -0.75 -7.21 30.31
N ARG A 229 0.36 -6.47 30.35
CA ARG A 229 1.42 -6.69 31.36
C ARG A 229 0.99 -6.23 32.74
N GLU A 230 0.28 -5.12 32.84
CA GLU A 230 -0.31 -4.66 34.11
C GLU A 230 -1.33 -5.68 34.62
N ALA A 231 -2.16 -6.24 33.74
CA ALA A 231 -3.08 -7.33 34.08
C ALA A 231 -2.35 -8.62 34.51
N TYR A 232 -1.24 -8.97 33.84
CA TYR A 232 -0.38 -10.10 34.23
C TYR A 232 0.20 -9.93 35.63
N ALA A 233 0.75 -8.76 35.94
CA ALA A 233 1.29 -8.45 37.26
C ALA A 233 0.19 -8.48 38.34
N ALA A 234 -0.98 -7.88 38.05
CA ALA A 234 -2.12 -7.87 38.96
C ALA A 234 -2.63 -9.29 39.25
N LYS A 235 -2.69 -10.17 38.25
CA LYS A 235 -3.08 -11.59 38.43
C LYS A 235 -2.09 -12.34 39.31
N TRP A 236 -0.78 -12.16 39.13
CA TRP A 236 0.23 -12.78 40.00
C TRP A 236 0.14 -12.29 41.44
N SER A 237 -0.08 -10.99 41.64
CA SER A 237 -0.31 -10.40 42.97
C SER A 237 -1.55 -10.99 43.62
N LYS A 238 -2.66 -11.12 42.88
CA LYS A 238 -3.89 -11.76 43.36
C LYS A 238 -3.67 -13.21 43.77
N ILE A 239 -2.98 -13.99 42.95
CA ILE A 239 -2.64 -15.39 43.24
C ILE A 239 -1.81 -15.53 44.52
N THR A 240 -0.82 -14.65 44.69
CA THR A 240 0.10 -14.69 45.82
C THR A 240 -0.57 -14.23 47.12
N ALA A 241 -1.48 -13.26 47.04
CA ALA A 241 -2.27 -12.81 48.18
C ALA A 241 -3.41 -13.77 48.55
N SER A 242 -3.83 -14.65 47.63
CA SER A 242 -4.97 -15.54 47.84
C SER A 242 -4.66 -16.67 48.83
N SER A 243 -5.55 -16.83 49.80
CA SER A 243 -5.51 -17.93 50.78
C SER A 243 -5.48 -19.31 50.09
N PRO A 244 -4.82 -20.34 50.68
CA PRO A 244 -4.79 -21.70 50.14
C PRO A 244 -6.17 -22.32 49.83
N GLU A 245 -7.25 -21.84 50.47
CA GLU A 245 -8.61 -22.38 50.31
C GLU A 245 -9.34 -21.90 49.03
N THR A 246 -8.77 -20.93 48.31
CA THR A 246 -9.40 -20.39 47.11
C THR A 246 -9.21 -21.32 45.90
N ASN A 247 -10.31 -21.82 45.36
CA ASN A 247 -10.32 -22.58 44.11
C ASN A 247 -9.85 -21.69 42.96
N LEU A 248 -8.73 -22.05 42.32
CA LEU A 248 -8.17 -21.32 41.19
C LEU A 248 -8.72 -21.88 39.89
N ARG A 249 -9.11 -21.03 38.93
CA ARG A 249 -9.42 -21.46 37.56
C ARG A 249 -8.16 -21.38 36.71
N PHE A 250 -8.13 -22.17 35.64
CA PHE A 250 -7.05 -22.11 34.65
C PHE A 250 -6.85 -20.68 34.08
N SER A 251 -7.94 -19.94 33.85
CA SER A 251 -7.91 -18.57 33.33
C SER A 251 -7.30 -17.53 34.29
N ASP A 252 -7.24 -17.86 35.57
CA ASP A 252 -6.68 -16.99 36.60
C ASP A 252 -5.14 -17.04 36.55
N ILE A 253 -4.56 -18.13 36.04
CA ILE A 253 -3.11 -18.25 35.82
C ILE A 253 -2.69 -17.29 34.69
N PRO A 254 -1.79 -16.33 34.96
CA PRO A 254 -1.37 -15.34 33.97
C PRO A 254 -0.26 -15.90 33.06
N TRP A 255 -0.64 -16.46 31.91
CA TRP A 255 0.31 -17.00 30.92
C TRP A 255 1.07 -15.88 30.17
N PRO A 256 2.41 -15.95 30.01
CA PRO A 256 3.23 -14.92 29.37
C PRO A 256 3.26 -15.08 27.84
N ILE A 257 2.11 -15.02 27.19
CA ILE A 257 1.96 -15.27 25.74
C ILE A 257 1.25 -14.07 25.09
N PHE A 258 1.81 -13.57 23.97
CA PHE A 258 1.23 -12.48 23.18
C PHE A 258 0.89 -12.92 21.74
N PRO A 259 -0.26 -12.51 21.17
CA PRO A 259 -1.36 -11.77 21.81
C PRO A 259 -2.03 -12.63 22.89
N HIS A 260 -2.57 -12.00 23.94
CA HIS A 260 -3.38 -12.70 24.93
C HIS A 260 -4.57 -13.34 24.20
N VAL A 261 -4.49 -14.65 23.96
CA VAL A 261 -5.55 -15.40 23.30
C VAL A 261 -6.82 -15.17 24.12
N PRO A 262 -7.84 -14.48 23.59
CA PRO A 262 -9.07 -14.27 24.32
C PRO A 262 -9.71 -15.65 24.49
N PHE A 263 -9.56 -16.25 25.68
CA PHE A 263 -10.22 -17.50 26.03
C PHE A 263 -11.76 -17.26 25.95
N PRO A 264 -12.49 -17.69 24.89
CA PRO A 264 -13.23 -19.00 24.83
C PRO A 264 -13.55 -19.62 23.41
N PRO A 265 -14.11 -20.87 23.23
CA PRO A 265 -14.30 -22.01 24.13
C PRO A 265 -13.88 -23.42 23.59
N LEU A 266 -13.02 -23.58 22.56
CA LEU A 266 -12.83 -24.93 21.94
C LEU A 266 -11.44 -25.56 22.09
N SER A 267 -10.37 -24.78 22.24
CA SER A 267 -9.04 -25.37 22.44
C SER A 267 -8.17 -24.50 23.32
N TRP A 268 -7.67 -25.13 24.37
CA TRP A 268 -6.56 -24.65 25.18
C TRP A 268 -5.31 -24.46 24.28
N PRO A 269 -4.42 -23.48 24.56
CA PRO A 269 -3.18 -23.35 23.82
C PRO A 269 -2.42 -24.68 23.87
N SER A 270 -1.98 -25.16 22.72
CA SER A 270 -1.18 -26.38 22.64
C SER A 270 0.21 -26.09 23.21
N THR A 271 0.88 -27.11 23.75
CA THR A 271 2.28 -27.00 24.18
C THR A 271 3.22 -26.63 23.03
N THR A 272 2.81 -26.91 21.80
CA THR A 272 3.51 -26.52 20.55
C THR A 272 3.42 -25.03 20.27
N ASP A 273 2.37 -24.36 20.72
CA ASP A 273 2.13 -22.94 20.43
C ASP A 273 3.05 -22.05 21.26
N ILE A 274 3.59 -22.57 22.38
CA ILE A 274 4.50 -21.86 23.27
C ILE A 274 5.88 -21.79 22.61
N THR A 275 6.14 -20.66 21.96
CA THR A 275 7.42 -20.37 21.31
C THR A 275 8.29 -19.42 22.15
N PRO A 276 9.63 -19.56 22.11
CA PRO A 276 10.53 -18.62 22.80
C PRO A 276 10.31 -17.16 22.38
N LEU A 277 9.95 -16.93 21.10
CA LEU A 277 9.70 -15.59 20.57
C LEU A 277 8.48 -14.93 21.23
N GLN A 278 7.41 -15.67 21.48
CA GLN A 278 6.22 -15.11 22.14
C GLN A 278 6.49 -14.77 23.60
N VAL A 279 7.21 -15.64 24.31
CA VAL A 279 7.58 -15.42 25.71
C VAL A 279 8.57 -14.25 25.84
N ASP A 280 9.57 -14.16 24.95
CA ASP A 280 10.51 -13.02 24.85
C ASP A 280 9.77 -11.72 24.54
N ARG A 281 8.91 -11.72 23.53
CA ARG A 281 8.11 -10.54 23.17
C ARG A 281 7.22 -10.08 24.33
N PHE A 282 6.63 -10.99 25.08
CA PHE A 282 5.76 -10.62 26.20
C PHE A 282 6.54 -10.09 27.40
N LEU A 283 7.58 -10.83 27.85
CA LEU A 283 8.32 -10.51 29.08
C LEU A 283 9.37 -9.42 28.90
N LEU A 284 10.02 -9.35 27.74
CA LEU A 284 11.27 -8.61 27.55
C LEU A 284 11.22 -7.44 26.56
N SER A 285 10.17 -7.30 25.74
CA SER A 285 10.11 -6.27 24.68
C SER A 285 10.30 -4.82 25.13
N HIS A 286 9.99 -4.52 26.39
CA HIS A 286 10.12 -3.18 26.98
C HIS A 286 11.41 -2.97 27.75
N ILE A 287 12.17 -4.03 28.03
CA ILE A 287 13.37 -3.98 28.87
C ILE A 287 14.59 -3.94 27.95
N LYS A 288 15.19 -2.75 27.83
CA LYS A 288 16.42 -2.57 27.04
C LYS A 288 17.68 -3.02 27.77
N ASP A 289 17.65 -2.95 29.10
CA ASP A 289 18.79 -3.29 29.95
C ASP A 289 18.95 -4.81 30.12
N LYS A 290 20.15 -5.32 29.89
CA LYS A 290 20.48 -6.75 29.95
C LYS A 290 20.34 -7.32 31.36
N ASP A 291 20.68 -6.55 32.39
CA ASP A 291 20.64 -7.03 33.77
C ASP A 291 19.21 -7.13 34.29
N LEU A 292 18.38 -6.13 33.97
CA LEU A 292 16.93 -6.19 34.21
C LEU A 292 16.28 -7.34 33.44
N ARG A 293 16.67 -7.61 32.18
CA ARG A 293 16.16 -8.77 31.41
C ARG A 293 16.46 -10.09 32.13
N LYS A 294 17.70 -10.30 32.58
CA LYS A 294 18.08 -11.50 33.33
C LYS A 294 17.32 -11.61 34.65
N SER A 295 17.14 -10.49 35.36
CA SER A 295 16.37 -10.44 36.61
C SER A 295 14.90 -10.84 36.39
N THR A 296 14.25 -10.29 35.36
CA THR A 296 12.87 -10.62 34.99
C THR A 296 12.72 -12.08 34.60
N LEU A 297 13.66 -12.63 33.81
CA LEU A 297 13.65 -14.06 33.47
C LEU A 297 13.78 -14.94 34.72
N ARG A 298 14.72 -14.64 35.63
CA ARG A 298 14.86 -15.42 36.88
C ARG A 298 13.59 -15.37 37.74
N SER A 299 12.97 -14.20 37.86
CA SER A 299 11.70 -14.06 38.57
C SER A 299 10.58 -14.90 37.94
N ALA A 300 10.50 -14.91 36.60
CA ALA A 300 9.56 -15.75 35.86
C ALA A 300 9.85 -17.25 36.02
N VAL A 301 11.12 -17.69 35.97
CA VAL A 301 11.51 -19.09 36.27
C VAL A 301 11.06 -19.50 37.66
N LEU A 302 11.24 -18.65 38.67
CA LEU A 302 10.81 -18.93 40.04
C LEU A 302 9.29 -19.02 40.18
N ALA A 303 8.53 -18.23 39.41
CA ALA A 303 7.07 -18.30 39.37
C ALA A 303 6.56 -19.58 38.71
N TYR A 304 7.22 -20.02 37.64
CA TYR A 304 6.90 -21.22 36.85
C TYR A 304 7.72 -22.46 37.23
N HIS A 305 8.40 -22.45 38.38
CA HIS A 305 9.19 -23.60 38.83
C HIS A 305 8.25 -24.77 39.15
N PRO A 306 8.54 -26.02 38.72
CA PRO A 306 7.63 -27.15 38.89
C PRO A 306 7.16 -27.35 40.34
N ASP A 307 8.03 -27.20 41.34
CA ASP A 307 7.63 -27.32 42.75
C ASP A 307 6.62 -26.23 43.17
N ARG A 308 6.90 -24.95 42.90
CA ARG A 308 5.98 -23.85 43.25
C ARG A 308 4.69 -23.92 42.44
N PHE A 309 4.81 -24.22 41.15
CA PHE A 309 3.69 -24.29 40.23
C PHE A 309 2.79 -25.49 40.53
N SER A 310 3.34 -26.63 40.98
CA SER A 310 2.53 -27.79 41.41
C SER A 310 1.54 -27.42 42.52
N ARG A 311 1.97 -26.61 43.49
CA ARG A 311 1.12 -26.09 44.58
C ARG A 311 0.05 -25.15 44.08
N LEU A 312 0.32 -24.38 43.02
CA LEU A 312 -0.65 -23.53 42.37
C LEU A 312 -1.71 -24.38 41.63
N THR A 313 -1.27 -25.35 40.85
CA THR A 313 -2.14 -26.23 40.06
C THR A 313 -2.97 -27.16 40.95
N ALA A 314 -2.48 -27.52 42.15
CA ALA A 314 -3.24 -28.28 43.14
C ALA A 314 -4.51 -27.55 43.62
N LYS A 315 -4.59 -26.23 43.47
CA LYS A 315 -5.80 -25.42 43.76
C LYS A 315 -6.85 -25.47 42.66
N ILE A 316 -6.56 -26.09 41.51
CA ILE A 316 -7.51 -26.28 40.43
C ILE A 316 -8.33 -27.54 40.72
N LYS A 317 -9.65 -27.39 40.78
CA LYS A 317 -10.58 -28.47 41.15
C LYS A 317 -10.65 -29.60 40.12
N ASP A 318 -10.48 -29.27 38.84
CA ASP A 318 -10.64 -30.20 37.73
C ASP A 318 -9.30 -30.84 37.34
N GLU A 319 -9.27 -32.18 37.25
CA GLU A 319 -8.06 -32.98 37.07
C GLU A 319 -7.44 -32.77 35.69
N ASP A 320 -8.27 -32.76 34.64
CA ASP A 320 -7.81 -32.61 33.26
C ASP A 320 -7.21 -31.23 33.02
N THR A 321 -7.87 -30.18 33.51
CA THR A 321 -7.32 -28.81 33.44
C THR A 321 -6.09 -28.64 34.31
N ARG A 322 -5.99 -29.36 35.45
CA ARG A 322 -4.79 -29.37 36.30
C ARG A 322 -3.59 -30.02 35.60
N ALA A 323 -3.78 -31.17 34.95
CA ALA A 323 -2.74 -31.84 34.20
C ALA A 323 -2.21 -30.95 33.06
N ARG A 324 -3.13 -30.35 32.30
CA ARG A 324 -2.77 -29.41 31.21
C ARG A 324 -2.07 -28.15 31.72
N ALA A 325 -2.54 -27.57 32.82
CA ALA A 325 -1.90 -26.40 33.42
C ALA A 325 -0.44 -26.74 33.82
N THR A 326 -0.24 -27.90 34.45
CA THR A 326 1.08 -28.39 34.84
C THR A 326 2.00 -28.56 33.63
N GLU A 327 1.48 -29.18 32.56
CA GLU A 327 2.22 -29.38 31.30
C GLU A 327 2.64 -28.05 30.66
N LEU A 328 1.71 -27.09 30.55
CA LEU A 328 1.98 -25.76 29.99
C LEU A 328 2.95 -24.96 30.87
N GLY A 329 2.78 -25.01 32.19
CA GLY A 329 3.68 -24.39 33.15
C GLY A 329 5.12 -24.93 33.03
N LEU A 330 5.27 -26.25 32.89
CA LEU A 330 6.55 -26.89 32.64
C LEU A 330 7.16 -26.44 31.31
N ARG A 331 6.37 -26.40 30.23
CA ARG A 331 6.84 -25.96 28.91
C ARG A 331 7.33 -24.50 28.93
N ILE A 332 6.61 -23.63 29.63
CA ILE A 332 7.02 -22.22 29.82
C ILE A 332 8.32 -22.15 30.62
N SER A 333 8.42 -22.91 31.72
CA SER A 333 9.62 -22.97 32.55
C SER A 333 10.86 -23.39 31.75
N GLN A 334 10.73 -24.43 30.91
CA GLN A 334 11.79 -24.87 30.00
C GLN A 334 12.17 -23.77 29.00
N THR A 335 11.16 -23.16 28.36
CA THR A 335 11.36 -22.08 27.37
C THR A 335 12.11 -20.89 27.98
N ILE A 336 11.74 -20.48 29.20
CA ILE A 336 12.41 -19.37 29.91
C ILE A 336 13.84 -19.77 30.30
N ASN A 337 14.07 -21.00 30.74
CA ASN A 337 15.42 -21.50 31.07
C ASN A 337 16.33 -21.55 29.84
N ASP A 338 15.81 -21.96 28.68
CA ASP A 338 16.57 -21.95 27.43
C ASP A 338 16.93 -20.54 26.98
N MET A 339 16.07 -19.56 27.26
CA MET A 339 16.37 -18.15 27.04
C MET A 339 17.40 -17.59 28.01
N LEU A 340 17.49 -18.11 29.25
CA LEU A 340 18.46 -17.67 30.25
C LEU A 340 19.89 -18.20 29.98
N LYS A 341 20.00 -19.33 29.28
CA LYS A 341 21.29 -19.95 28.89
C LYS A 341 21.95 -19.27 27.69
N LYS A 342 21.17 -18.56 26.86
CA LYS A 342 21.66 -17.74 25.75
C LYS A 342 22.21 -16.41 26.29
#